data_AF-A0A2N3V137-F1
#
_entry.id   AF-A0A2N3V137-F1
#
_cell.length_a   1.000
_cell.length_b   1.000
_cell.length_c   1.000
_cell.angle_alpha   90.00
_cell.angle_beta   90.00
_cell.angle_gamma   90.00
#
_symmetry.space_group_name_H-M   'P 1'
#
loop_
_entity.id
_entity.type
_entity.pdbx_description
1 polymer ?
#
loop_
_entity_poly.entity_id
_entity_poly.type
_entity_poly.pdbx_seq_one_letter_code
_entity_poly.pdbx_strand_id
1 'polypeptide(L)'
;MKYQYAIPMLLTALFISIKALAYDDYDYDEDDFGVAEAGMLLFFGACIALAGFIISLLVPLRKIGRGICIAGLVIGGIGVANVALMVLSWALTTALTLALYLGGLFVVGYILYAIYQWLISPKH
;
A
#
# COMPACT_ATOMS: atom_id res chain seq x y z
N MET A 1 -25.44 -34.36 -7.04
CA MET A 1 -25.43 -33.32 -8.11
C MET A 1 -25.84 -31.94 -7.57
N LYS A 2 -25.23 -31.42 -6.47
CA LYS A 2 -25.71 -30.18 -5.83
C LYS A 2 -24.81 -28.94 -6.00
N TYR A 3 -23.65 -29.04 -6.65
CA TYR A 3 -22.69 -27.93 -6.79
C TYR A 3 -22.37 -27.54 -8.24
N GLN A 4 -23.05 -28.14 -9.21
CA GLN A 4 -22.70 -28.03 -10.64
C GLN A 4 -22.94 -26.61 -11.20
N TYR A 5 -23.81 -25.83 -10.58
CA TYR A 5 -24.13 -24.44 -10.97
C TYR A 5 -23.52 -23.38 -10.05
N ALA A 6 -23.08 -23.75 -8.84
CA ALA A 6 -22.49 -22.80 -7.89
C ALA A 6 -21.10 -22.35 -8.33
N ILE A 7 -20.31 -23.26 -8.91
CA ILE A 7 -18.96 -22.99 -9.40
C ILE A 7 -18.95 -21.98 -10.57
N PRO A 8 -19.75 -22.16 -11.65
CA PRO A 8 -19.80 -21.17 -12.72
C PRO A 8 -20.39 -19.83 -12.28
N MET A 9 -21.38 -19.80 -11.37
CA MET A 9 -21.90 -18.56 -10.80
C MET A 9 -20.87 -17.79 -9.96
N LEU A 10 -20.08 -18.48 -9.15
CA LEU A 10 -19.01 -17.86 -8.38
C LEU A 10 -17.88 -17.36 -9.28
N LEU A 11 -17.52 -18.12 -10.32
CA LEU A 11 -16.54 -17.69 -11.31
C LEU A 11 -17.03 -16.47 -12.09
N THR A 12 -18.31 -16.41 -12.48
CA THR A 12 -18.87 -15.22 -13.13
C THR A 12 -18.96 -14.03 -12.19
N ALA A 13 -19.35 -14.23 -10.92
CA ALA A 13 -19.34 -13.18 -9.92
C ALA A 13 -17.92 -12.63 -9.70
N LEU A 14 -16.92 -13.51 -9.59
CA LEU A 14 -15.51 -13.13 -9.47
C LEU A 14 -15.04 -12.35 -10.71
N PHE A 15 -15.41 -12.82 -11.92
CA PHE A 15 -15.07 -12.16 -13.17
C PHE A 15 -15.73 -10.78 -13.30
N ILE A 16 -16.99 -10.65 -12.86
CA ILE A 16 -17.72 -9.38 -12.85
C ILE A 16 -17.11 -8.42 -11.83
N SER A 17 -16.74 -8.88 -10.64
CA SER A 17 -16.06 -8.06 -9.64
C SER A 17 -14.68 -7.58 -10.12
N ILE A 18 -13.91 -8.45 -10.77
CA ILE A 18 -12.61 -8.09 -11.37
C ILE A 18 -12.81 -7.07 -12.51
N LYS A 19 -13.82 -7.29 -13.35
CA LYS A 19 -14.12 -6.39 -14.48
C LYS A 19 -14.67 -5.05 -14.02
N ALA A 20 -15.49 -5.02 -12.98
CA ALA A 20 -15.99 -3.79 -12.37
C ALA A 20 -14.85 -2.98 -11.72
N LEU A 21 -13.88 -3.65 -11.09
CA LEU A 21 -12.69 -2.99 -10.54
C LEU A 21 -11.77 -2.42 -11.63
N ALA A 22 -11.71 -3.08 -12.79
CA ALA A 22 -10.89 -2.65 -13.93
C ALA A 22 -11.56 -1.58 -14.82
N TYR A 23 -12.84 -1.29 -14.62
CA TYR A 23 -13.62 -0.34 -15.43
C TYR A 23 -13.92 0.98 -14.72
N ASP A 24 -13.51 1.12 -13.46
CA ASP A 24 -13.67 2.38 -12.76
C ASP A 24 -12.50 3.28 -13.17
N ASP A 25 -12.79 4.07 -14.21
CA ASP A 25 -12.01 5.19 -14.73
C ASP A 25 -11.98 6.27 -13.64
N TYR A 26 -11.29 5.98 -12.55
CA TYR A 26 -10.99 6.96 -11.53
C TYR A 26 -9.94 7.90 -12.11
N ASP A 27 -10.35 9.15 -12.32
CA ASP A 27 -9.48 10.33 -12.31
C ASP A 27 -8.71 10.31 -10.96
N TYR A 28 -7.66 9.49 -10.90
CA TYR A 28 -6.76 9.39 -9.77
C TYR A 28 -5.71 10.48 -9.96
N ASP A 29 -5.81 11.54 -9.17
CA ASP A 29 -4.71 12.48 -8.99
C ASP A 29 -3.45 11.68 -8.60
N GLU A 30 -2.32 11.99 -9.24
CA GLU A 30 -1.08 11.19 -9.28
C GLU A 30 -0.48 10.84 -7.89
N ASP A 31 -0.98 11.42 -6.81
CA ASP A 31 -0.53 11.22 -5.43
C ASP A 31 -1.19 10.02 -4.70
N ASP A 32 -2.34 9.52 -5.17
CA ASP A 32 -3.09 8.41 -4.55
C ASP A 32 -2.75 7.02 -5.13
N PHE A 33 -1.89 6.99 -6.15
CA PHE A 33 -1.57 5.81 -6.98
C PHE A 33 -1.13 4.60 -6.15
N GLY A 34 -0.34 4.82 -5.08
CA GLY A 34 0.22 3.72 -4.28
C GLY A 34 -0.77 3.04 -3.31
N VAL A 35 -1.78 3.77 -2.80
CA VAL A 35 -2.77 3.18 -1.87
C VAL A 35 -3.85 2.43 -2.64
N ALA A 36 -4.28 2.98 -3.77
CA ALA A 36 -5.26 2.34 -4.66
C ALA A 36 -4.73 1.02 -5.22
N GLU A 37 -3.51 1.00 -5.74
CA GLU A 37 -2.87 -0.22 -6.25
C GLU A 37 -2.68 -1.28 -5.16
N ALA A 38 -2.24 -0.88 -3.97
CA ALA A 38 -2.08 -1.82 -2.86
C ALA A 38 -3.43 -2.37 -2.36
N GLY A 39 -4.46 -1.53 -2.33
CA GLY A 39 -5.84 -1.94 -2.04
C GLY A 39 -6.40 -2.92 -3.06
N MET A 40 -6.14 -2.68 -4.35
CA MET A 40 -6.51 -3.60 -5.43
C MET A 40 -5.78 -4.94 -5.32
N LEU A 41 -4.47 -4.94 -5.02
CA LEU A 41 -3.69 -6.17 -4.82
C LEU A 41 -4.16 -6.98 -3.61
N LEU A 42 -4.50 -6.30 -2.51
CA LEU A 42 -5.09 -6.92 -1.32
C LEU A 42 -6.44 -7.56 -1.64
N PHE A 43 -7.32 -6.82 -2.33
CA PHE A 43 -8.64 -7.32 -2.73
C PHE A 43 -8.54 -8.50 -3.69
N PHE A 44 -7.68 -8.38 -4.71
CA PHE A 44 -7.45 -9.43 -5.70
C PHE A 44 -6.85 -10.69 -5.07
N GLY A 45 -5.88 -10.52 -4.17
CA GLY A 45 -5.30 -11.61 -3.38
C GLY A 45 -6.35 -12.32 -2.51
N ALA A 46 -7.23 -11.57 -1.86
CA ALA A 46 -8.33 -12.12 -1.05
C ALA A 46 -9.36 -12.88 -1.90
N CYS A 47 -9.72 -12.36 -3.08
CA CYS A 47 -10.62 -13.03 -4.03
C CYS A 47 -10.04 -14.34 -4.54
N ILE A 48 -8.74 -14.36 -4.90
CA ILE A 48 -8.03 -15.58 -5.31
C ILE A 48 -7.96 -16.56 -4.15
N ALA A 49 -7.66 -16.09 -2.93
CA ALA A 49 -7.60 -16.94 -1.75
C ALA A 49 -8.96 -17.60 -1.45
N LEU A 50 -10.05 -16.86 -1.55
CA LEU A 50 -11.43 -17.36 -1.43
C LEU A 50 -11.77 -18.37 -2.52
N ALA A 51 -11.44 -18.09 -3.78
CA ALA A 51 -11.64 -19.03 -4.88
C ALA A 51 -10.86 -20.33 -4.65
N GLY A 52 -9.60 -20.24 -4.21
CA GLY A 52 -8.76 -21.38 -3.84
C GLY A 52 -9.34 -22.18 -2.68
N PHE A 53 -9.85 -21.51 -1.65
CA PHE A 53 -10.52 -22.15 -0.51
C PHE A 53 -11.76 -22.93 -0.96
N ILE A 54 -12.60 -22.34 -1.81
CA ILE A 54 -13.80 -23.00 -2.38
C ILE A 54 -13.40 -24.23 -3.19
N ILE A 55 -12.37 -24.13 -4.04
CA ILE A 55 -11.85 -25.26 -4.82
C ILE A 55 -11.25 -26.34 -3.91
N SER A 56 -10.66 -25.96 -2.77
CA SER A 56 -10.08 -26.91 -1.82
C SER A 56 -11.13 -27.80 -1.12
N LEU A 57 -12.38 -27.36 -1.08
CA LEU A 57 -13.50 -28.13 -0.54
C LEU A 57 -13.97 -29.23 -1.51
N LEU A 58 -13.60 -29.17 -2.79
CA LEU A 58 -13.83 -30.25 -3.75
C LEU A 58 -12.72 -31.30 -3.64
N VAL A 59 -13.06 -32.50 -3.16
CA VAL A 59 -12.16 -33.65 -2.99
C VAL A 59 -11.24 -33.92 -4.19
N PRO A 60 -11.69 -33.90 -5.47
CA PRO A 60 -10.79 -34.16 -6.60
C PRO A 60 -9.78 -33.03 -6.87
N LEU A 61 -9.98 -31.82 -6.34
CA LEU A 61 -9.19 -30.62 -6.66
C LEU A 61 -8.51 -30.00 -5.43
N ARG A 62 -8.52 -30.70 -4.29
CA ARG A 62 -8.05 -30.19 -2.99
C ARG A 62 -6.62 -29.64 -3.01
N LYS A 63 -5.71 -30.28 -3.76
CA LYS A 63 -4.32 -29.82 -3.91
C LYS A 63 -4.21 -28.53 -4.73
N ILE A 64 -5.01 -28.41 -5.78
CA ILE A 64 -5.05 -27.22 -6.65
C ILE A 64 -5.64 -26.04 -5.89
N GLY A 65 -6.74 -26.25 -5.15
CA GLY A 65 -7.36 -25.21 -4.33
C GLY A 65 -6.41 -24.64 -3.27
N ARG A 66 -5.59 -25.49 -2.63
CA ARG A 66 -4.54 -25.02 -1.70
C ARG A 66 -3.47 -24.18 -2.40
N GLY A 67 -3.04 -24.58 -3.60
CA GLY A 67 -2.07 -23.81 -4.38
C GLY A 67 -2.60 -22.42 -4.76
N ILE A 68 -3.86 -22.35 -5.20
CA ILE A 68 -4.53 -21.08 -5.51
C ILE A 68 -4.68 -20.23 -4.24
N CYS A 69 -5.01 -20.85 -3.10
CA CYS A 69 -5.15 -20.14 -1.83
C CYS A 69 -3.83 -19.50 -1.38
N ILE A 70 -2.71 -20.20 -1.56
CA ILE A 70 -1.36 -19.71 -1.27
C ILE A 70 -1.00 -18.57 -2.24
N ALA A 71 -1.29 -18.72 -3.53
CA ALA A 71 -1.02 -17.67 -4.52
C ALA A 71 -1.78 -16.38 -4.19
N GLY A 72 -3.06 -16.48 -3.79
CA GLY A 72 -3.84 -15.34 -3.34
C GLY A 72 -3.27 -14.65 -2.11
N LEU A 73 -2.80 -15.42 -1.11
CA LEU A 73 -2.14 -14.88 0.07
C LEU A 73 -0.81 -14.18 -0.25
N VAL A 74 -0.03 -14.72 -1.19
CA VAL A 74 1.24 -14.08 -1.62
C VAL A 74 0.95 -12.75 -2.31
N ILE A 75 -0.04 -12.69 -3.20
CA ILE A 75 -0.43 -11.45 -3.89
C ILE A 75 -0.94 -10.41 -2.88
N GLY A 76 -1.81 -10.82 -1.95
CA GLY A 76 -2.28 -9.93 -0.89
C GLY A 76 -1.14 -9.45 0.03
N GLY A 77 -0.18 -10.32 0.33
CA GLY A 77 1.00 -9.98 1.13
C GLY A 77 1.93 -8.97 0.46
N ILE A 78 2.08 -9.03 -0.86
CA ILE A 78 2.82 -8.01 -1.65
C ILE A 78 2.13 -6.65 -1.53
N GLY A 79 0.79 -6.61 -1.58
CA GLY A 79 0.01 -5.40 -1.34
C GLY A 79 0.31 -4.77 0.02
N VAL A 80 0.30 -5.57 1.10
CA VAL A 80 0.64 -5.10 2.46
C VAL A 80 2.07 -4.56 2.54
N ALA A 81 3.04 -5.25 1.93
CA ALA A 81 4.43 -4.82 1.93
C ALA A 81 4.61 -3.47 1.21
N ASN A 82 3.90 -3.25 0.10
CA ASN A 82 3.93 -1.98 -0.61
C ASN A 82 3.37 -0.83 0.24
N VAL A 83 2.26 -1.02 0.94
CA VAL A 83 1.73 0.01 1.86
C VAL A 83 2.75 0.32 2.96
N ALA A 84 3.38 -0.70 3.54
CA ALA A 84 4.36 -0.51 4.60
C ALA A 84 5.58 0.30 4.12
N LEU A 85 6.08 0.04 2.90
CA LEU A 85 7.17 0.80 2.28
C LEU A 85 6.76 2.25 1.97
N MET A 86 5.52 2.45 1.53
CA MET A 86 5.00 3.79 1.23
C MET A 86 4.88 4.65 2.50
N VAL A 87 4.37 4.06 3.59
CA VAL A 87 4.30 4.71 4.91
C VAL A 87 5.71 5.00 5.44
N LEU A 88 6.65 4.07 5.27
CA LEU A 88 8.05 4.28 5.68
C LEU A 88 8.70 5.43 4.89
N SER A 89 8.47 5.50 3.58
CA SER A 89 8.96 6.57 2.71
C SER A 89 8.43 7.95 3.12
N TRP A 90 7.12 8.04 3.40
CA TRP A 90 6.49 9.25 3.92
C TRP A 90 7.11 9.67 5.25
N ALA A 91 7.21 8.74 6.21
CA ALA A 91 7.79 9.01 7.52
C ALA A 91 9.23 9.52 7.43
N LEU A 92 10.06 8.91 6.56
CA LEU A 92 11.45 9.32 6.34
C LEU A 92 11.54 10.74 5.76
N THR A 93 10.69 11.05 4.78
CA THR A 93 10.64 12.36 4.13
C THR A 93 10.19 13.45 5.11
N THR A 94 9.17 13.18 5.92
CA THR A 94 8.71 14.10 6.97
C THR A 94 9.79 14.32 8.02
N ALA A 95 10.46 13.27 8.48
CA ALA A 95 11.54 13.37 9.46
C ALA A 95 12.73 14.18 8.93
N LEU A 96 13.14 13.95 7.68
CA LEU A 96 14.22 14.70 7.03
C LEU A 96 13.86 16.18 6.89
N THR A 97 12.64 16.47 6.46
CA THR A 97 12.14 17.85 6.33
C THR A 97 12.16 18.57 7.68
N LEU A 98 11.68 17.91 8.73
CA LEU A 98 11.72 18.44 10.10
C LEU A 98 13.15 18.69 10.58
N ALA A 99 14.08 17.78 10.31
CA ALA A 99 15.49 17.92 10.67
C ALA A 99 16.13 19.12 9.97
N LEU A 100 15.81 19.35 8.69
CA LEU A 100 16.27 20.52 7.93
C LEU A 100 15.71 21.83 8.52
N TYR A 101 14.43 21.88 8.89
CA TYR A 101 13.83 23.05 9.53
C TYR A 101 14.49 23.36 10.88
N LEU A 102 14.66 22.35 11.73
CA LEU A 102 15.32 22.51 13.03
C LEU A 102 16.78 22.96 12.86
N GLY A 103 17.53 22.31 11.97
CA GLY A 103 18.90 22.70 11.65
C GLY A 103 18.99 24.14 11.13
N GLY A 104 18.10 24.52 10.22
CA GLY A 104 18.00 25.90 9.73
C GLY A 104 17.73 26.90 10.85
N LEU A 105 16.84 26.58 11.78
CA LEU A 105 16.53 27.44 12.93
C LEU A 105 17.74 27.63 13.85
N PHE A 106 18.52 26.57 14.10
CA PHE A 106 19.77 26.66 14.84
C PHE A 106 20.82 27.53 14.13
N VAL A 107 20.97 27.39 12.82
CA VAL A 107 21.91 28.20 12.02
C VAL A 107 21.51 29.68 12.05
N VAL A 108 20.23 29.98 11.83
CA VAL A 108 19.71 31.36 11.91
C VAL A 108 19.90 31.93 13.32
N GLY A 109 19.60 31.15 14.36
CA GLY A 109 19.82 31.55 15.75
C GLY A 109 21.29 31.85 16.05
N TYR A 110 22.21 31.02 15.53
CA TYR A 110 23.64 31.23 15.69
C TYR A 110 24.12 32.50 14.96
N ILE A 111 23.65 32.75 13.74
CA ILE A 111 23.98 33.97 13.00
C ILE A 111 23.49 35.21 13.75
N LEU A 112 22.26 35.19 14.25
CA LEU A 112 21.71 36.29 15.05
C LEU A 112 22.52 36.51 16.35
N TYR A 113 22.92 35.42 17.02
CA TYR A 113 23.79 35.50 18.19
C TYR A 113 25.16 36.09 17.86
N ALA A 114 25.78 35.68 16.75
CA ALA A 114 27.06 36.21 16.30
C ALA A 114 26.97 37.71 15.94
N ILE A 115 25.89 38.14 15.28
CA ILE A 115 25.62 39.56 14.99
C ILE A 115 25.42 40.34 16.29
N TYR A 116 24.65 39.80 17.24
CA TYR A 116 24.43 40.40 18.55
C TYR A 116 25.76 40.59 19.32
N GLN A 117 26.60 39.55 19.35
CA GLN A 117 27.93 39.61 19.94
C GLN A 117 28.80 40.66 19.25
N TRP A 118 28.77 40.76 17.93
CA TRP A 118 29.52 41.78 17.19
C TRP A 118 29.04 43.21 17.49
N LEU A 119 27.74 43.42 17.65
CA LEU A 119 27.15 44.72 17.99
C LEU A 119 27.48 45.18 19.41
N ILE A 120 27.59 44.25 20.36
CA ILE A 120 27.83 44.55 21.78
C ILE A 120 29.29 44.45 22.17
N SER A 121 30.12 43.79 21.36
CA SER A 121 31.56 43.78 21.58
C SER A 121 32.07 45.23 21.52
N PRO A 122 32.63 45.78 22.61
CA PRO A 122 33.17 47.13 22.59
C PRO A 122 34.29 47.16 21.56
N LYS A 123 34.12 47.96 20.51
CA LYS A 123 35.17 48.23 19.52
C LYS A 123 36.41 48.69 20.29
N HIS A 124 37.45 47.86 20.30
CA HIS A 124 38.81 48.30 20.58
C HIS A 124 39.27 49.23 19.45
#